data_AF-A0A8C8XB07-F1
#
_entry.id   AF-A0A8C8XB07-F1
#
_cell.length_a   1.000
_cell.length_b   1.000
_cell.length_c   1.000
_cell.angle_alpha   90.00
_cell.angle_beta   90.00
_cell.angle_gamma   90.00
#
_symmetry.space_group_name_H-M   'P 1'
#
loop_
_entity.id
_entity.type
_entity.pdbx_description
1 polymer ?
#
loop_
_entity_poly.entity_id
_entity_poly.type
_entity_poly.pdbx_seq_one_letter_code
_entity_poly.pdbx_strand_id
1 'polypeptide(L)'
;MHPSLFLAALCLGIASAAPQVDPNLDAQWFQWKAAHGKIYNDEEGWRRAVWETNLKMIEQHNREYNQGKHSFTMAMNSFGDMVSVAWIAVRFVLSLFSTLPKKISCLSTLFFLFLEDQ
;
A
#
# COMPACT_ATOMS: atom_id res chain seq x y z
N MET A 1 27.75 -8.43 -32.14
CA MET A 1 26.97 -7.82 -31.04
C MET A 1 27.15 -8.70 -29.81
N HIS A 2 27.76 -8.17 -28.74
CA HIS A 2 28.18 -8.97 -27.59
C HIS A 2 26.95 -9.43 -26.77
N PRO A 3 26.68 -10.74 -26.66
CA PRO A 3 25.58 -11.28 -25.84
C PRO A 3 25.69 -10.86 -24.36
N SER A 4 26.93 -10.54 -23.94
CA SER A 4 27.31 -10.06 -22.61
C SER A 4 26.66 -8.73 -22.23
N LEU A 5 26.33 -7.87 -23.20
CA LEU A 5 25.70 -6.56 -22.94
C LEU A 5 24.20 -6.69 -22.63
N PHE A 6 23.54 -7.75 -23.11
CA PHE A 6 22.13 -7.99 -22.86
C PHE A 6 21.85 -8.55 -21.46
N LEU A 7 22.80 -9.30 -20.88
CA LEU A 7 22.67 -9.79 -19.49
C LEU A 7 22.81 -8.68 -18.45
N ALA A 8 23.65 -7.68 -18.69
CA ALA A 8 23.87 -6.59 -17.74
C ALA A 8 22.62 -5.69 -17.55
N ALA A 9 21.81 -5.51 -18.59
CA ALA A 9 20.58 -4.72 -18.54
C ALA A 9 19.44 -5.43 -17.78
N LEU A 10 19.47 -6.76 -17.67
CA LEU A 10 18.44 -7.56 -16.99
C LEU A 10 18.58 -7.50 -15.45
N CYS A 11 19.77 -7.19 -14.93
CA CYS A 11 20.06 -7.20 -13.48
C CYS A 11 19.79 -5.86 -12.76
N LEU A 12 19.40 -4.79 -13.45
CA LEU A 12 19.31 -3.43 -12.88
C LEU A 12 17.92 -2.98 -12.43
N GLY A 13 16.95 -3.89 -12.35
CA GLY A 13 15.53 -3.52 -12.27
C GLY A 13 14.81 -3.72 -10.93
N ILE A 14 15.50 -4.05 -9.82
CA ILE A 14 14.82 -4.12 -8.51
C ILE A 14 15.30 -2.95 -7.66
N ALA A 15 14.83 -1.75 -8.00
CA ALA A 15 14.87 -0.65 -7.05
C ALA A 15 13.86 -0.98 -5.94
N SER A 16 14.36 -1.37 -4.77
CA SER A 16 13.54 -1.47 -3.56
C SER A 16 13.03 -0.07 -3.24
N ALA A 17 11.78 0.22 -3.60
CA ALA A 17 11.14 1.47 -3.23
C ALA A 17 10.86 1.44 -1.72
N ALA A 18 11.68 2.14 -0.94
CA ALA A 18 11.41 2.34 0.48
C ALA A 18 10.02 2.97 0.64
N PRO A 19 9.23 2.55 1.65
CA PRO A 19 7.93 3.15 1.92
C PRO A 19 8.08 4.67 2.08
N GLN A 20 7.39 5.43 1.23
CA GLN A 20 7.35 6.88 1.32
C GLN A 20 6.35 7.25 2.43
N VAL A 21 6.85 7.85 3.51
CA VAL A 21 6.06 8.28 4.67
C VAL A 21 5.93 9.79 4.66
N ASP A 22 4.81 10.33 5.15
CA ASP A 22 4.54 11.78 5.17
C ASP A 22 5.11 12.40 6.46
N PRO A 23 6.13 13.28 6.37
CA PRO A 23 6.71 13.94 7.54
C PRO A 23 5.71 14.79 8.33
N ASN A 24 4.65 15.29 7.68
CA ASN A 24 3.63 16.10 8.36
C ASN A 24 2.81 15.28 9.37
N LEU A 25 2.83 13.96 9.25
CA LEU A 25 2.11 13.06 10.15
C LEU A 25 3.00 12.56 11.32
N ASP A 26 4.25 13.02 11.44
CA ASP A 26 5.20 12.48 12.42
C ASP A 26 4.75 12.74 13.86
N ALA A 27 4.25 13.95 14.14
CA ALA A 27 3.71 14.28 15.46
C ALA A 27 2.56 13.35 15.85
N GLN A 28 1.64 13.07 14.93
CA GLN A 28 0.51 12.17 15.17
C GLN A 28 0.98 10.72 15.35
N TRP A 29 1.98 10.29 14.59
CA TRP A 29 2.58 8.97 14.74
C TRP A 29 3.21 8.78 16.12
N PHE A 30 4.03 9.72 16.57
CA PHE A 30 4.66 9.64 17.89
C PHE A 30 3.63 9.67 19.01
N GLN A 31 2.61 10.53 18.90
CA GLN A 31 1.52 10.58 19.87
C GLN A 31 0.75 9.25 19.92
N TRP A 32 0.41 8.68 18.76
CA TRP A 32 -0.27 7.39 18.68
C TRP A 32 0.58 6.26 19.24
N LYS A 33 1.88 6.21 18.92
CA LYS A 33 2.81 5.21 19.50
C LYS A 33 2.87 5.33 21.02
N ALA A 34 2.99 6.53 21.55
CA ALA A 34 3.04 6.78 22.99
C ALA A 34 1.73 6.35 23.67
N ALA A 35 0.58 6.71 23.09
CA ALA A 35 -0.73 6.34 23.62
C ALA A 35 -0.97 4.81 23.65
N HIS A 36 -0.35 4.06 22.73
CA HIS A 36 -0.50 2.61 22.63
C HIS A 36 0.73 1.81 23.04
N GLY A 37 1.72 2.45 23.67
CA GLY A 37 2.94 1.78 24.17
C GLY A 37 3.76 1.07 23.08
N LYS A 38 3.78 1.60 21.85
CA LYS A 38 4.45 0.97 20.71
C LYS A 38 5.93 1.30 20.68
N ILE A 39 6.76 0.28 20.59
CA ILE A 39 8.22 0.38 20.45
C ILE A 39 8.63 -0.50 19.27
N TYR A 40 9.33 0.07 18.30
CA TYR A 40 9.78 -0.61 17.09
C TYR A 40 11.27 -0.35 16.87
N ASN A 41 11.96 -1.33 16.29
CA ASN A 41 13.35 -1.22 15.85
C ASN A 41 13.35 -1.06 14.32
N ASP A 42 13.95 -2.01 13.60
CA ASP A 42 14.08 -2.01 12.13
C ASP A 42 12.72 -2.02 11.40
N GLU A 43 11.64 -2.40 12.08
CA GLU A 43 10.28 -2.46 11.55
C GLU A 43 9.58 -1.09 11.42
N GLU A 44 10.12 -0.03 12.04
CA GLU A 44 9.38 1.22 12.20
C GLU A 44 8.91 1.82 10.86
N GLY A 45 9.76 1.80 9.84
CA GLY A 45 9.42 2.38 8.54
C GLY A 45 8.21 1.72 7.87
N TRP A 46 8.11 0.39 7.92
CA TRP A 46 6.96 -0.29 7.31
C TRP A 46 5.71 -0.17 8.18
N ARG A 47 5.85 -0.23 9.51
CA ARG A 47 4.75 0.00 10.46
C ARG A 47 4.14 1.38 10.28
N ARG A 48 4.98 2.39 10.09
CA ARG A 48 4.58 3.78 9.79
C ARG A 48 3.78 3.86 8.49
N ALA A 49 4.24 3.22 7.42
CA ALA A 49 3.54 3.22 6.14
C ALA A 49 2.17 2.54 6.21
N VAL A 50 2.05 1.46 6.98
CA VAL A 50 0.76 0.77 7.22
C VAL A 50 -0.17 1.67 8.02
N TRP A 51 0.33 2.32 9.06
CA TRP A 51 -0.43 3.25 9.88
C TRP A 51 -0.98 4.42 9.05
N GLU A 52 -0.17 5.02 8.17
CA GLU A 52 -0.64 6.10 7.29
C GLU A 52 -1.68 5.61 6.28
N THR A 53 -1.53 4.39 5.77
CA THR A 53 -2.51 3.79 4.86
C THR A 53 -3.85 3.60 5.57
N ASN A 54 -3.83 3.08 6.80
CA ASN A 54 -5.02 2.91 7.62
C ASN A 54 -5.65 4.25 8.01
N LEU A 55 -4.84 5.29 8.27
CA LEU A 55 -5.35 6.63 8.54
C LEU A 55 -6.14 7.18 7.35
N LYS A 56 -5.59 7.08 6.13
CA LYS A 56 -6.27 7.49 4.90
C LYS A 56 -7.57 6.73 4.66
N MET A 57 -7.58 5.43 4.96
CA MET A 57 -8.78 4.60 4.87
C MET A 57 -9.87 5.10 5.83
N ILE A 58 -9.52 5.37 7.08
CA ILE A 58 -10.44 5.88 8.11
C ILE A 58 -11.02 7.22 7.69
N GLU A 59 -10.18 8.14 7.22
CA GLU A 59 -10.62 9.45 6.74
C GLU A 59 -11.59 9.33 5.57
N GLN A 60 -11.28 8.47 4.59
CA GLN A 60 -12.16 8.25 3.44
C GLN A 60 -13.51 7.66 3.86
N HIS A 61 -13.49 6.63 4.70
CA HIS A 61 -14.72 6.02 5.22
C HIS A 61 -15.58 7.03 5.98
N ASN A 62 -14.96 7.88 6.81
CA ASN A 62 -15.70 8.90 7.56
C ASN A 62 -16.24 10.03 6.67
N ARG A 63 -15.54 10.37 5.58
CA ARG A 63 -16.09 11.27 4.55
C ARG A 63 -17.32 10.65 3.88
N GLU A 64 -17.29 9.36 3.57
CA GLU A 64 -18.41 8.62 2.97
C GLU A 64 -19.57 8.41 3.95
N TYR A 65 -19.29 8.22 5.24
CA TYR A 65 -20.30 8.22 6.30
C TYR A 65 -21.10 9.53 6.32
N ASN A 66 -20.42 10.68 6.22
CA ASN A 66 -21.08 12.00 6.14
C ASN A 66 -21.93 12.17 4.87
N GLN A 67 -21.71 11.35 3.85
CA GLN A 67 -22.53 11.29 2.63
C GLN A 67 -23.67 10.26 2.74
N GLY A 68 -23.82 9.59 3.89
CA GLY A 68 -24.83 8.56 4.11
C GLY A 68 -24.51 7.20 3.48
N LYS A 69 -23.28 6.96 3.01
CA LYS A 69 -22.87 5.70 2.36
C LYS A 69 -22.53 4.60 3.36
N HIS A 70 -22.20 4.97 4.60
CA HIS A 70 -21.89 4.05 5.69
C HIS A 70 -22.78 4.36 6.89
N SER A 71 -23.01 3.35 7.73
CA SER A 71 -23.82 3.45 8.94
C SER A 71 -23.02 3.74 10.22
N PHE A 72 -21.68 3.76 10.13
CA PHE A 72 -20.80 3.97 11.27
C PHE A 72 -19.59 4.82 10.89
N THR A 73 -18.84 5.26 11.90
CA THR A 73 -17.56 5.96 11.75
C THR A 73 -16.42 5.08 12.27
N MET A 74 -15.23 5.29 11.72
CA MET A 74 -14.00 4.64 12.18
C MET A 74 -13.09 5.64 12.90
N ALA A 75 -12.19 5.13 13.74
CA ALA A 75 -11.15 5.91 14.40
C ALA A 75 -9.86 5.10 14.46
N MET A 76 -8.73 5.79 14.51
CA MET A 76 -7.43 5.15 14.63
C MET A 76 -7.32 4.49 16.00
N ASN A 77 -6.99 3.19 16.04
CA ASN A 77 -6.91 2.40 17.27
C ASN A 77 -5.54 1.72 17.41
N SER A 78 -5.36 0.87 18.43
CA SER A 78 -4.11 0.16 18.71
C SER A 78 -3.63 -0.79 17.60
N PHE A 79 -4.51 -1.15 16.67
CA PHE A 79 -4.25 -2.00 15.51
C PHE A 79 -3.96 -1.17 14.25
N GLY A 80 -3.79 0.15 14.39
CA GLY A 80 -3.49 1.05 13.27
C GLY A 80 -2.25 0.67 12.46
N ASP A 81 -1.26 0.00 13.06
CA ASP A 81 -0.05 -0.46 12.38
C ASP A 81 -0.17 -1.86 11.75
N MET A 82 -1.34 -2.48 11.79
CA MET A 82 -1.55 -3.83 11.26
C MET A 82 -2.07 -3.81 9.84
N VAL A 83 -1.48 -4.66 8.99
CA VAL A 83 -1.93 -4.84 7.60
C VAL A 83 -3.18 -5.72 7.63
N SER A 84 -4.29 -5.24 7.05
CA SER A 84 -5.43 -6.13 6.85
C SER A 84 -5.07 -7.19 5.80
N VAL A 85 -5.51 -8.44 6.00
CA VAL A 85 -5.24 -9.54 5.06
C VAL A 85 -5.67 -9.21 3.62
N ALA A 86 -6.71 -8.38 3.45
CA ALA A 86 -7.13 -7.88 2.15
C ALA A 86 -6.08 -6.96 1.50
N TRP A 87 -5.42 -6.09 2.26
CA TRP A 87 -4.32 -5.26 1.75
C TRP A 87 -3.09 -6.10 1.37
N ILE A 88 -2.80 -7.17 2.11
CA ILE A 88 -1.75 -8.14 1.73
C ILE A 88 -2.09 -8.78 0.39
N ALA A 89 -3.34 -9.23 0.22
CA ALA A 89 -3.80 -9.85 -1.02
C ALA A 89 -3.73 -8.87 -2.21
N VAL A 90 -4.15 -7.62 -2.04
CA VAL A 90 -4.07 -6.59 -3.11
C VAL A 90 -2.62 -6.32 -3.50
N ARG A 91 -1.71 -6.16 -2.53
CA ARG A 91 -0.28 -5.94 -2.83
C ARG A 91 0.38 -7.15 -3.48
N PHE A 92 -0.01 -8.36 -3.08
CA PHE A 92 0.47 -9.60 -3.70
C PHE A 92 -0.01 -9.71 -5.16
N VAL A 93 -1.28 -9.42 -5.42
CA VAL A 93 -1.88 -9.42 -6.76
C VAL A 93 -1.25 -8.34 -7.64
N LEU A 94 -1.09 -7.10 -7.14
CA LEU A 94 -0.42 -6.01 -7.87
C LEU A 94 1.05 -6.34 -8.17
N SER A 95 1.76 -6.96 -7.23
CA SER A 95 3.13 -7.44 -7.44
C SER A 95 3.18 -8.48 -8.55
N LEU A 96 2.23 -9.43 -8.56
CA LEU A 96 2.14 -10.46 -9.59
C LEU A 96 1.94 -9.84 -10.97
N PHE A 97 1.06 -8.83 -11.09
CA PHE A 97 0.85 -8.09 -12.34
C PHE A 97 2.08 -7.32 -12.81
N SER A 98 2.83 -6.70 -11.88
CA SER A 98 4.05 -5.95 -12.22
C SER A 98 5.20 -6.84 -12.71
N THR A 99 5.17 -8.13 -12.36
CA THR A 99 6.17 -9.13 -12.78
C THR A 99 5.81 -9.84 -14.08
N LEU A 100 4.61 -9.62 -14.65
CA LEU A 100 4.23 -10.23 -15.91
C LEU A 100 4.98 -9.57 -17.08
N PRO A 101 5.56 -10.35 -18.02
CA PRO A 101 6.21 -9.80 -19.19
C PRO A 101 5.20 -8.99 -20.01
N LYS A 102 5.59 -7.78 -20.41
CA LYS A 102 4.79 -6.78 -21.14
C LYS A 102 4.10 -7.26 -22.43
N LYS A 103 4.35 -8.50 -22.89
CA LYS A 103 3.62 -9.13 -24.01
C LYS A 103 2.20 -9.61 -23.63
N ILE A 104 1.85 -9.65 -22.35
CA ILE A 104 0.47 -9.94 -21.88
C ILE A 104 -0.32 -8.63 -21.64
N SER A 105 0.33 -7.45 -21.78
CA SER A 105 -0.25 -6.13 -21.54
C SER A 105 -1.47 -5.77 -22.41
N CYS A 106 -1.75 -6.51 -23.49
CA CYS A 106 -2.96 -6.31 -24.28
C CYS A 106 -4.20 -6.96 -23.63
N LEU A 107 -4.03 -7.97 -22.77
CA LEU A 107 -5.13 -8.66 -22.10
C LEU A 107 -5.52 -8.03 -20.75
N SER A 108 -4.61 -7.29 -20.10
CA SER A 108 -4.92 -6.65 -18.79
C SER A 108 -5.85 -5.45 -18.91
N THR A 109 -5.78 -4.71 -20.02
CA THR A 109 -6.73 -3.60 -20.28
C THR A 109 -8.15 -4.14 -20.55
N LEU A 110 -8.28 -5.33 -21.16
CA LEU A 110 -9.60 -5.97 -21.32
C LEU A 110 -10.18 -6.43 -19.97
N PHE A 111 -9.35 -6.84 -19.01
CA PHE A 111 -9.85 -7.24 -17.69
C PHE A 111 -10.35 -6.05 -16.85
N PHE A 112 -9.71 -4.88 -16.97
CA PHE A 112 -10.18 -3.66 -16.33
C PHE A 112 -11.50 -3.15 -16.92
N LEU A 113 -11.67 -3.24 -18.25
CA LEU A 113 -12.94 -2.86 -18.89
C LEU A 113 -14.08 -3.85 -18.64
N PHE A 114 -13.79 -5.12 -18.30
CA PHE A 114 -14.83 -6.12 -18.01
C PHE A 114 -15.34 -6.06 -16.56
N LEU A 115 -14.61 -5.42 -15.65
CA LEU A 115 -14.99 -5.28 -14.23
C LEU A 115 -15.71 -3.96 -13.92
N GLU A 116 -15.75 -3.02 -14.86
CA GLU A 116 -16.44 -1.74 -14.71
C GLU A 116 -17.89 -1.79 -15.26
N ASP A 117 -18.32 -2.94 -15.80
CA ASP A 117 -19.64 -3.15 -16.40
C ASP A 117 -20.38 -4.36 -15.79
N GLN A 118 -20.23 -4.60 -14.48
CA GLN A 118 -21.08 -5.49 -13.68
C GLN A 118 -21.57 -4.78 -12.41
#